data_AF-A0A451B9H0-F1
#
_entry.id   AF-A0A451B9H0-F1
#
_cell.length_a   1.000
_cell.length_b   1.000
_cell.length_c   1.000
_cell.angle_alpha   90.00
_cell.angle_beta   90.00
_cell.angle_gamma   90.00
#
_symmetry.space_group_name_H-M   'P 1'
#
loop_
_entity.id
_entity.type
_entity.pdbx_description
1 polymer ?
#
loop_
_entity_poly.entity_id
_entity_poly.type
_entity_poly.pdbx_seq_one_letter_code
_entity_poly.pdbx_strand_id
1 'polypeptide(L)' 'MITVTAVTAIEDFTLVLTFNTGEQRRFDMRPYLHYPVFRPLANPGFFSLARVDYGTVIWPGEIDIAPERLYAESVEVGE' A
#
# COMPACT_ATOMS: atom_id res chain seq x y z
N MET A 1 12.45 2.17 13.07
CA MET A 1 11.35 2.70 12.25
C MET A 1 11.07 1.68 11.18
N ILE A 2 9.79 1.34 10.96
CA ILE A 2 9.38 0.42 9.90
C ILE A 2 9.30 1.19 8.58
N THR A 3 9.83 0.65 7.49
CA THR A 3 9.74 1.28 6.16
C THR A 3 9.39 0.23 5.11
N VAL A 4 8.69 0.67 4.07
CA VAL A 4 8.38 -0.17 2.90
C VAL A 4 9.57 -0.12 1.95
N THR A 5 10.01 -1.30 1.49
CA THR A 5 11.13 -1.47 0.56
C THR A 5 10.67 -1.89 -0.83
N ALA A 6 9.52 -2.58 -0.92
CA ALA A 6 8.88 -2.90 -2.19
C ALA A 6 7.36 -2.91 -2.05
N VAL A 7 6.67 -2.59 -3.15
CA VAL A 7 5.22 -2.69 -3.26
C VAL A 7 4.84 -3.29 -4.61
N THR A 8 3.84 -4.15 -4.62
CA THR A 8 3.16 -4.62 -5.83
C THR A 8 1.66 -4.47 -5.63
N ALA A 9 1.01 -3.70 -6.50
CA ALA A 9 -0.45 -3.64 -6.57
C ALA A 9 -0.97 -4.86 -7.34
N ILE A 10 -1.89 -5.60 -6.74
CA ILE A 10 -2.54 -6.76 -7.35
C ILE A 10 -4.05 -6.52 -7.47
N GLU A 11 -4.78 -7.56 -7.88
CA GLU A 11 -6.24 -7.55 -7.99
C GLU A 11 -6.93 -7.20 -6.65
N ASP A 12 -8.22 -6.87 -6.72
CA ASP A 12 -9.05 -6.53 -5.55
C ASP A 12 -8.54 -5.35 -4.70
N PHE A 13 -7.78 -4.42 -5.30
CA PHE A 13 -7.17 -3.28 -4.61
C PHE A 13 -6.27 -3.68 -3.43
N THR A 14 -5.58 -4.81 -3.57
CA THR A 14 -4.63 -5.29 -2.56
C THR A 14 -3.21 -4.86 -2.90
N LEU A 15 -2.46 -4.45 -1.88
CA LEU A 15 -1.01 -4.23 -1.97
C LEU A 15 -0.27 -5.38 -1.34
N VAL A 16 0.72 -5.92 -2.05
CA VAL A 16 1.76 -6.79 -1.49
C VAL A 16 2.94 -5.90 -1.14
N LEU A 17 3.29 -5.86 0.14
CA LEU A 17 4.30 -4.99 0.71
C LEU A 17 5.47 -5.83 1.19
N THR A 18 6.68 -5.36 0.95
CA THR A 18 7.89 -5.84 1.63
C THR A 18 8.39 -4.75 2.55
N PHE A 19 8.67 -5.10 3.79
CA PHE A 19 9.20 -4.17 4.78
C PHE A 19 10.71 -4.34 4.96
N ASN A 20 11.36 -3.35 5.58
CA ASN A 20 12.79 -3.42 5.90
C ASN A 20 13.15 -4.53 6.91
N THR A 21 12.15 -5.15 7.56
CA THR A 21 12.33 -6.35 8.40
C THR A 21 12.48 -7.63 7.57
N GLY A 22 12.17 -7.59 6.27
CA GLY A 22 12.09 -8.76 5.40
C GLY A 22 10.70 -9.39 5.33
N GLU A 23 9.76 -8.97 6.20
CA GLU A 23 8.38 -9.45 6.18
C GLU A 23 7.67 -9.03 4.89
N GLN A 24 6.87 -9.96 4.36
CA GLN A 24 5.92 -9.70 3.30
C GLN A 24 4.50 -9.70 3.86
N ARG A 25 3.74 -8.63 3.56
CA ARG A 25 2.40 -8.45 4.10
C ARG A 25 1.44 -8.00 3.01
N ARG A 26 0.16 -8.37 3.13
CA ARG A 26 -0.93 -7.93 2.25
C ARG A 26 -1.77 -6.88 2.94
N PHE A 27 -2.01 -5.78 2.25
CA PHE A 27 -2.84 -4.67 2.72
C PHE A 27 -4.04 -4.49 1.80
N ASP A 28 -5.25 -4.51 2.36
CA ASP A 28 -6.49 -4.30 1.62
C ASP A 28 -6.84 -2.81 1.59
N MET A 29 -6.85 -2.19 0.40
CA MET A 29 -7.16 -0.77 0.24
C MET A 29 -8.65 -0.48 0.19
N ARG A 30 -9.52 -1.49 -0.03
CA ARG A 30 -10.97 -1.31 -0.19
C ARG A 30 -11.63 -0.56 0.96
N PRO A 31 -11.28 -0.80 2.25
CA PRO A 31 -11.82 -0.05 3.37
C PRO A 31 -11.51 1.45 3.30
N TYR A 32 -10.49 1.89 2.55
CA TYR A 32 -10.06 3.28 2.48
C TYR A 32 -10.60 4.04 1.27
N LEU A 33 -11.07 3.33 0.23
CA LEU A 33 -11.51 3.95 -1.04
C LEU A 33 -12.68 4.94 -0.88
N HIS A 34 -13.41 4.87 0.24
CA HIS A 34 -14.49 5.81 0.55
C HIS A 34 -13.98 7.19 1.00
N TYR A 35 -12.75 7.29 1.51
CA TYR A 35 -12.16 8.56 1.93
C TYR A 35 -11.85 9.44 0.72
N PRO A 36 -12.16 10.76 0.75
CA PRO A 36 -11.96 11.66 -0.38
C PRO A 36 -10.55 11.63 -0.99
N VAL A 37 -9.51 11.54 -0.16
CA VAL A 37 -8.11 11.49 -0.59
C VAL A 37 -7.77 10.22 -1.37
N PHE A 38 -8.42 9.10 -1.08
CA PHE A 38 -8.16 7.80 -1.71
C PHE A 38 -9.14 7.47 -2.84
N ARG A 39 -10.14 8.30 -3.12
CA ARG A 39 -11.08 8.09 -4.24
C ARG A 39 -10.40 7.84 -5.59
N PRO A 40 -9.29 8.51 -5.97
CA PRO A 40 -8.59 8.21 -7.23
C PRO A 40 -8.11 6.76 -7.32
N LEU A 41 -7.82 6.13 -6.18
CA LEU A 41 -7.36 4.74 -6.10
C LEU A 41 -8.47 3.73 -6.41
N ALA A 42 -9.74 4.13 -6.48
CA ALA A 42 -10.83 3.27 -6.94
C ALA A 42 -10.76 2.96 -8.45
N ASN A 43 -9.92 3.68 -9.20
CA ASN A 43 -9.58 3.31 -10.57
C ASN A 43 -8.40 2.32 -10.55
N PRO A 44 -8.57 1.07 -11.04
CA PRO A 44 -7.51 0.05 -11.01
C PRO A 44 -6.23 0.47 -11.76
N GLY A 45 -6.37 1.21 -12.85
CA GLY A 45 -5.22 1.71 -13.61
C GLY A 45 -4.42 2.76 -12.83
N PHE A 46 -5.10 3.60 -12.05
CA PHE A 46 -4.44 4.55 -11.16
C PHE A 46 -3.86 3.85 -9.92
N PHE A 47 -4.58 2.89 -9.34
CA PHE A 47 -4.11 2.09 -8.21
C PHE A 47 -2.82 1.32 -8.53
N SER A 48 -2.72 0.80 -9.76
CA SER A 48 -1.52 0.11 -10.26
C SER A 48 -0.27 1.00 -10.32
N LEU A 49 -0.41 2.32 -10.18
CA LEU A 49 0.72 3.26 -10.14
C LEU A 49 1.38 3.35 -8.76
N ALA A 50 0.99 2.50 -7.81
CA ALA A 50 1.61 2.40 -6.50
C ALA A 50 3.12 2.19 -6.64
N ARG A 51 3.92 3.00 -5.94
CA ARG A 51 5.38 2.85 -5.88
C ARG A 51 5.89 3.19 -4.49
N VAL A 52 7.09 2.71 -4.18
CA VAL A 52 7.79 3.11 -2.96
C VAL A 52 8.53 4.43 -3.19
N ASP A 53 8.40 5.36 -2.26
CA ASP A 53 9.21 6.57 -2.18
C ASP A 53 9.32 7.01 -0.72
N TYR A 54 10.46 7.59 -0.33
CA TYR A 54 10.72 8.03 1.06
C TYR A 54 10.40 6.97 2.14
N GLY A 55 10.52 5.68 1.81
CA GLY A 55 10.25 4.57 2.72
C GLY A 55 8.77 4.24 2.93
N THR A 56 7.89 4.72 2.06
CA THR A 56 6.46 4.45 2.12
C THR A 56 5.82 4.23 0.74
N VAL A 57 4.55 3.80 0.69
CA VAL A 57 3.80 3.65 -0.56
C VAL A 57 3.15 4.98 -0.94
N ILE A 58 3.36 5.38 -2.19
CA ILE A 58 2.80 6.58 -2.77
C ILE A 58 2.17 6.32 -4.15
N TRP A 59 1.27 7.22 -4.55
CA TRP A 59 0.68 7.33 -5.88
C TRP A 59 0.88 8.74 -6.43
N PRO A 60 0.65 8.97 -7.74
CA PRO A 60 0.58 10.32 -8.28
C PRO A 60 -0.43 11.20 -7.52
N GLY A 61 -0.16 12.50 -7.46
CA GLY A 61 -1.09 13.46 -6.82
C GLY A 61 -1.04 13.49 -5.29
N GLU A 62 0.14 13.28 -4.70
CA GLU A 62 0.38 13.46 -3.25
C GLU A 62 -0.46 12.53 -2.36
N ILE A 63 -0.77 11.33 -2.88
CA ILE A 63 -1.45 10.29 -2.11
C ILE A 63 -0.39 9.34 -1.57
N ASP A 64 -0.32 9.24 -0.26
CA ASP A 64 0.55 8.29 0.44
C ASP A 64 -0.20 7.63 1.61
N ILE A 65 0.36 6.52 2.08
CA ILE A 65 -0.07 5.87 3.31
C ILE A 65 1.19 5.60 4.12
N ALA A 66 1.29 6.14 5.34
CA ALA A 66 2.45 5.96 6.20
C ALA A 66 2.79 4.46 6.44
N PRO A 67 4.08 4.10 6.56
CA PRO A 67 4.50 2.71 6.66
C PRO A 67 4.00 2.04 7.95
N GLU A 68 3.79 2.80 9.03
CA GLU A 68 3.22 2.31 10.30
C GLU A 68 1.77 1.85 10.12
N ARG A 69 0.97 2.57 9.33
CA ARG A 69 -0.41 2.20 9.03
C ARG A 69 -0.45 0.93 8.18
N LEU A 70 0.37 0.92 7.12
CA LEU A 70 0.52 -0.24 6.25
C LEU A 70 0.93 -1.48 7.05
N TYR A 71 1.88 -1.36 7.98
CA TYR A 71 2.33 -2.49 8.80
C TYR A 71 1.26 -2.96 9.79
N ALA A 72 0.63 -2.05 10.51
CA ALA A 72 -0.34 -2.36 11.57
C ALA A 72 -1.63 -3.01 11.05
N GLU A 73 -2.07 -2.62 9.84
CA GLU A 73 -3.36 -3.05 9.28
C GLU A 73 -3.20 -4.07 8.14
N SER A 74 -1.97 -4.42 7.75
CA SER A 74 -1.71 -5.53 6.82
C SER A 74 -1.61 -6.87 7.54
N VAL A 75 -1.83 -7.94 6.79
CA VAL A 75 -1.70 -9.33 7.26
C VAL A 75 -0.42 -9.92 6.69
N GLU A 76 0.38 -10.57 7.54
CA GLU A 76 1.57 -11.29 7.10
C GLU A 76 1.18 -12.41 6.13
N VAL A 77 1.93 -12.52 5.03
CA VAL A 77 1.79 -13.65 4.11
C VAL A 77 2.65 -14.78 4.66
N GLY A 78 2.03 -15.64 5.47
CA GLY A 78 2.64 -16.91 5.85
C GLY A 78 2.75 -17.85 4.64
N GLU A 79 3.79 -18.69 4.64
CA GLU A 79 3.91 -19.85 3.74
C GLU A 79 2.76 -20.85 3.92
#